data_AF-A0A954YQ68-F1
#
_entry.id   AF-A0A954YQ68-F1
#
_cell.length_a   1.000
_cell.length_b   1.000
_cell.length_c   1.000
_cell.angle_alpha   90.00
_cell.angle_beta   90.00
_cell.angle_gamma   90.00
#
_symmetry.space_group_name_H-M   'P 1'
#
loop_
_entity.id
_entity.type
_entity.pdbx_description
1 polymer ?
#
loop_
_entity_poly.entity_id
_entity_poly.type
_entity_poly.pdbx_seq_one_letter_code
_entity_poly.pdbx_strand_id
1 'polypeptide(L)' 'ITGSDMANFRDATTQLLDAGSLVQVDSPATLAQQVVTIVSDAARRQKMGQSAKETVQKNRGATDASVRKVLEFAGTK' A
#
# COMPACT_ATOMS: atom_id res chain seq x y z
N ILE A 1 -3.57 6.92 -5.39
CA ILE A 1 -5.03 7.15 -5.27
C ILE A 1 -5.71 5.97 -5.92
N THR A 2 -6.79 5.45 -5.35
CA THR A 2 -7.54 4.31 -5.91
C THR A 2 -9.05 4.47 -5.75
N GLY A 3 -9.83 3.68 -6.48
CA GLY A 3 -11.28 3.55 -6.32
C GLY A 3 -11.68 2.54 -5.23
N SER A 4 -12.98 2.29 -5.07
CA SER A 4 -13.54 1.37 -4.06
C SER A 4 -13.12 -0.09 -4.26
N ASP A 5 -12.88 -0.51 -5.50
CA ASP A 5 -12.83 -1.92 -5.89
C ASP A 5 -11.46 -2.56 -5.63
N MET A 6 -11.08 -2.63 -4.36
CA MET A 6 -9.79 -3.14 -3.90
C MET A 6 -9.89 -4.48 -3.16
N ALA A 7 -10.98 -5.23 -3.36
CA ALA A 7 -11.23 -6.48 -2.63
C ALA A 7 -10.07 -7.50 -2.72
N ASN A 8 -9.47 -7.65 -3.90
CA ASN A 8 -8.33 -8.55 -4.14
C ASN A 8 -7.02 -8.08 -3.47
N PHE A 9 -6.96 -6.82 -3.07
CA PHE A 9 -5.78 -6.18 -2.48
C PHE A 9 -6.05 -5.63 -1.09
N ARG A 10 -7.13 -6.10 -0.43
CA ARG A 10 -7.68 -5.54 0.81
C ARG A 10 -6.60 -5.27 1.84
N ASP A 11 -5.76 -6.26 2.13
CA ASP A 11 -4.72 -6.15 3.16
C ASP A 11 -3.70 -5.06 2.83
N ALA A 12 -3.23 -5.03 1.59
CA ALA A 12 -2.29 -4.00 1.13
C ALA A 12 -2.95 -2.60 1.12
N THR A 13 -4.21 -2.51 0.70
CA THR A 13 -4.99 -1.27 0.70
C THR A 13 -5.16 -0.74 2.12
N THR A 14 -5.55 -1.58 3.09
CA THR A 14 -5.67 -1.21 4.50
C THR A 14 -4.33 -0.73 5.05
N GLN A 15 -3.24 -1.48 4.86
CA GLN A 15 -1.92 -1.07 5.34
C GLN A 15 -1.46 0.28 4.77
N LEU A 16 -1.72 0.54 3.48
CA LEU A 16 -1.34 1.79 2.85
C LEU A 16 -2.22 2.96 3.27
N LEU A 17 -3.52 2.74 3.52
CA LEU A 17 -4.44 3.73 4.08
C LEU A 17 -4.03 4.12 5.50
N ASP A 18 -3.78 3.13 6.36
CA ASP A 18 -3.36 3.34 7.76
C ASP A 18 -2.03 4.09 7.85
N ALA A 19 -1.11 3.80 6.92
CA ALA A 19 0.16 4.50 6.80
C ALA A 19 0.04 5.93 6.21
N GLY A 20 -1.17 6.37 5.83
CA GLY A 20 -1.40 7.67 5.18
C GLY A 20 -0.76 7.80 3.79
N SER A 21 -0.45 6.67 3.16
CA SER A 21 0.27 6.58 1.89
C SER A 21 -0.65 6.34 0.68
N LEU A 22 -1.91 6.01 0.94
CA LEU A 22 -2.97 5.86 -0.06
C LEU A 22 -4.16 6.76 0.28
N VAL A 23 -4.83 7.22 -0.76
CA VAL A 23 -6.14 7.88 -0.66
C VAL A 23 -7.10 7.08 -1.52
N GLN A 24 -8.22 6.66 -0.93
CA GLN A 24 -9.31 6.00 -1.63
C GLN A 24 -10.42 7.02 -1.87
N VAL A 25 -10.95 7.03 -3.08
CA VAL A 25 -12.01 7.95 -3.52
C VAL A 25 -13.18 7.15 -4.12
N ASP A 26 -14.35 7.76 -4.12
CA ASP A 26 -15.63 7.17 -4.50
C ASP A 26 -16.26 7.80 -5.74
N SER A 27 -15.67 8.89 -6.26
CA SER A 27 -16.20 9.59 -7.42
C SER A 27 -15.10 10.24 -8.26
N PRO A 28 -15.38 10.52 -9.56
CA PRO A 28 -14.46 11.28 -10.40
C PRO A 28 -14.16 12.68 -9.87
N ALA A 29 -15.12 13.33 -9.22
CA ALA A 29 -14.95 14.66 -8.64
C ALA A 29 -13.95 14.64 -7.47
N THR A 30 -14.10 13.68 -6.55
CA THR A 30 -13.17 13.52 -5.42
C THR A 30 -11.78 13.07 -5.90
N LEU A 31 -11.70 12.25 -6.95
CA LEU A 31 -10.43 11.93 -7.61
C LEU A 31 -9.71 13.19 -8.12
N ALA A 32 -10.39 14.01 -8.92
CA ALA A 32 -9.79 15.23 -9.49
C ALA A 32 -9.28 16.17 -8.39
N GLN A 33 -10.09 16.37 -7.33
CA GLN A 33 -9.70 17.19 -6.19
C GLN A 33 -8.46 16.64 -5.48
N GLN A 34 -8.39 15.33 -5.22
CA GLN A 34 -7.25 14.72 -4.53
C GLN A 34 -5.97 14.75 -5.37
N VAL A 35 -6.08 14.58 -6.69
CA VAL A 35 -4.92 14.71 -7.59
C VAL A 35 -4.33 16.12 -7.49
N VAL A 36 -5.14 17.16 -7.63
CA VAL A 36 -4.67 18.56 -7.48
C VAL A 36 -4.06 18.78 -6.10
N THR A 37 -4.76 18.38 -5.05
CA THR A 37 -4.30 18.57 -3.66
C THR A 37 -2.93 17.93 -3.41
N ILE A 38 -2.71 16.71 -3.88
CA ILE A 38 -1.44 16.01 -3.71
C ILE A 38 -0.35 16.60 -4.61
N VAL A 39 -0.64 16.88 -5.88
CA VAL A 39 0.34 17.40 -6.84
C VAL A 39 0.75 18.85 -6.53
N SER A 40 -0.09 19.63 -5.87
CA SER A 40 0.24 21.00 -5.45
C SER A 40 1.00 21.07 -4.13
N ASP A 41 0.94 20.04 -3.28
CA ASP A 41 1.62 20.03 -1.95
C ASP A 41 2.85 19.12 -1.94
N ALA A 42 4.04 19.72 -2.05
CA ALA A 42 5.31 18.98 -2.10
C ALA A 42 5.61 18.21 -0.82
N ALA A 43 5.33 18.80 0.35
CA ALA A 43 5.59 18.17 1.64
C ALA A 43 4.70 16.94 1.82
N ARG A 44 3.42 17.05 1.43
CA ARG A 44 2.50 15.92 1.44
C ARG A 44 2.95 14.80 0.50
N ARG A 45 3.38 15.12 -0.73
CA ARG A 45 3.93 14.09 -1.65
C ARG A 45 5.09 13.35 -1.04
N GLN A 46 6.04 14.08 -0.47
CA GLN A 46 7.24 13.48 0.11
C GLN A 46 6.88 12.57 1.28
N LYS A 47 5.99 13.03 2.18
CA LYS A 47 5.51 12.22 3.31
C LYS A 47 4.80 10.95 2.84
N MET A 48 3.83 11.09 1.93
CA MET A 48 3.07 9.96 1.40
C MET A 48 3.97 8.94 0.70
N GLY A 49 4.92 9.40 -0.13
CA GLY A 49 5.86 8.54 -0.83
C GLY A 49 6.82 7.81 0.12
N GLN A 50 7.31 8.49 1.15
CA GLN A 50 8.17 7.90 2.17
C GLN A 50 7.41 6.83 2.97
N SER A 51 6.17 7.11 3.39
CA SER A 51 5.33 6.13 4.08
C SER A 51 5.00 4.92 3.20
N ALA A 52 4.71 5.12 1.90
CA ALA A 52 4.51 4.01 0.97
C ALA A 52 5.75 3.11 0.87
N LYS A 53 6.93 3.72 0.73
CA LYS A 53 8.21 3.02 0.65
C LYS A 53 8.45 2.19 1.90
N GLU A 54 8.25 2.76 3.08
CA GLU A 54 8.41 2.05 4.36
C GLU A 54 7.44 0.87 4.49
N THR A 55 6.18 1.04 4.12
CA THR A 55 5.19 -0.05 4.13
C THR A 55 5.60 -1.19 3.20
N VAL A 56 6.07 -0.90 1.99
CA VAL A 56 6.57 -1.93 1.06
C VAL A 56 7.82 -2.61 1.61
N GLN A 57 8.76 -1.86 2.19
CA GLN A 57 9.98 -2.41 2.77
C GLN A 57 9.70 -3.32 3.98
N LYS A 58 8.73 -2.99 4.83
CA LYS A 58 8.30 -3.84 5.96
C LYS A 58 7.73 -5.19 5.50
N ASN A 59 7.11 -5.24 4.32
CA ASN A 59 6.57 -6.46 3.74
C ASN A 59 7.60 -7.24 2.90
N ARG A 60 8.80 -6.69 2.69
CA ARG A 60 9.87 -7.35 1.93
C ARG A 60 10.37 -8.58 2.70
N GLY A 61 10.47 -9.72 2.01
CA GLY A 61 10.88 -10.99 2.62
C GLY A 61 9.72 -11.83 3.18
N ALA A 62 8.47 -11.35 3.10
CA ALA A 62 7.30 -12.15 3.45
C ALA A 62 7.17 -13.42 2.60
N THR A 63 7.49 -13.34 1.30
CA THR A 63 7.55 -14.51 0.41
C THR A 63 8.58 -15.53 0.89
N ASP A 64 9.82 -15.11 1.14
CA ASP A 64 10.88 -16.01 1.60
C ASP A 64 10.56 -16.60 2.98
N ALA A 65 9.90 -15.84 3.86
CA ALA A 65 9.41 -16.34 5.13
C ALA A 65 8.33 -17.41 4.96
N SER A 66 7.36 -17.18 4.06
CA SER A 66 6.32 -18.17 3.74
C SER A 66 6.89 -19.42 3.11
N VAL A 67 7.83 -19.29 2.16
CA VAL A 67 8.52 -20.43 1.53
C VAL A 67 9.28 -21.24 2.57
N ARG A 68 10.03 -20.60 3.48
CA ARG A 68 10.72 -21.29 4.58
C ARG A 68 9.76 -22.12 5.42
N LYS A 69 8.61 -21.56 5.80
CA LYS A 69 7.59 -22.31 6.56
C LYS A 69 7.02 -23.50 5.78
N VAL A 70 6.83 -23.35 4.48
CA VAL A 70 6.36 -24.45 3.62
C VAL A 70 7.43 -25.56 3.53
N LEU A 71 8.71 -25.21 3.39
CA LEU A 71 9.81 -26.18 3.36
C LEU A 71 9.97 -26.90 4.71
N GLU A 72 9.90 -26.16 5.83
CA GLU A 72 9.88 -26.73 7.18
C GLU A 72 8.73 -27.73 7.35
N PHE A 73 7.54 -27.40 6.86
CA PHE A 73 6.38 -28.30 6.91
C PHE A 73 6.54 -29.52 5.98
N ALA A 74 7.10 -29.34 4.80
CA ALA A 74 7.29 -30.40 3.80
C ALA A 74 8.44 -31.38 4.15
N GLY A 75 9.22 -31.10 5.20
CA GLY A 75 10.32 -31.96 5.64
C GLY A 75 11.57 -31.88 4.74
N THR A 76 11.60 -30.96 3.79
CA THR A 76 12.77 -30.63 2.97
C THR A 76 13.64 -29.63 3.72
N LYS A 77 14.72 -30.13 4.35
CA LYS A 77 15.78 -29.31 4.94
C LYS A 77 16.58 -28.57 3.88
#